data_AF-A0AAW2ER07-F1
#
_entry.id   AF-A0AAW2ER07-F1
#
_cell.length_a   1.000
_cell.length_b   1.000
_cell.length_c   1.000
_cell.angle_alpha   90.00
_cell.angle_beta   90.00
_cell.angle_gamma   90.00
#
_symmetry.space_group_name_H-M   'P 1'
#
loop_
_entity.id
_entity.type
_entity.pdbx_description
1 polymer ?
#
loop_
_entity_poly.entity_id
_entity_poly.type
_entity_poly.pdbx_seq_one_letter_code
_entity_poly.pdbx_strand_id
1 'polypeptide(L)'
;MRSRPEYVAQVKAVTGTETTFTEMTEKSVKCALWLREQAVQPGDIIGICTHNHLESYIPLLAALYVGAISNPWDNELSPNCSRRVITPDYEDDDDEICKFIGEYEATELDITDLVEQNMPWYCRLHAGVKFMQRLPRTATGKIAKKELKQIAKNYAANDRIEITSRLLPYPKHRLRHL
;
A
#
# COMPACT_ATOMS: atom_id res chain seq x y z
N MET A 1 9.32 25.63 7.87
CA MET A 1 8.76 25.53 9.23
C MET A 1 9.55 26.39 10.23
N ARG A 2 10.86 26.15 10.42
CA ARG A 2 11.66 26.85 11.46
C ARG A 2 11.80 28.38 11.34
N SER A 3 11.67 28.95 10.15
CA SER A 3 11.83 30.41 9.95
C SER A 3 10.66 31.24 10.46
N ARG A 4 9.47 30.63 10.63
CA ARG A 4 8.24 31.29 11.10
C ARG A 4 7.39 30.30 11.92
N PRO A 5 7.80 29.94 13.14
CA PRO A 5 7.15 28.90 13.95
C PRO A 5 5.65 29.14 14.19
N GLU A 6 5.29 30.37 14.54
CA GLU A 6 3.90 30.77 14.86
C GLU A 6 3.00 31.01 13.64
N TYR A 7 3.52 30.84 12.42
CA TYR A 7 2.70 31.05 11.23
C TYR A 7 1.75 29.88 11.01
N VAL A 8 0.52 30.19 10.63
CA VAL A 8 -0.53 29.22 10.33
C VAL A 8 -0.10 28.38 9.12
N ALA A 9 0.08 27.09 9.33
CA ALA A 9 0.48 26.13 8.31
C ALA A 9 -0.72 25.59 7.53
N GLN A 10 -1.84 25.36 8.22
CA GLN A 10 -3.08 24.87 7.63
C GLN A 10 -4.30 25.29 8.44
N VAL A 11 -5.46 25.28 7.79
CA VAL A 11 -6.76 25.63 8.39
C VAL A 11 -7.82 24.61 7.97
N LYS A 12 -8.60 24.12 8.92
CA LYS A 12 -9.75 23.24 8.65
C LYS A 12 -10.91 24.10 8.17
N ALA A 13 -11.29 23.93 6.90
CA ALA A 13 -12.29 24.78 6.25
C ALA A 13 -13.63 24.86 7.00
N VAL A 14 -14.08 23.76 7.61
CA VAL A 14 -15.40 23.69 8.27
C VAL A 14 -15.40 24.38 9.63
N THR A 15 -14.36 24.18 10.44
CA THR A 15 -14.32 24.65 11.84
C THR A 15 -13.50 25.92 12.02
N GLY A 16 -12.70 26.31 11.01
CA GLY A 16 -11.72 27.38 11.13
C GLY A 16 -10.53 27.04 12.02
N THR A 17 -10.40 25.78 12.48
CA THR A 17 -9.29 25.35 13.34
C THR A 17 -7.98 25.46 12.58
N GLU A 18 -7.01 26.14 13.18
CA GLU A 18 -5.69 26.37 12.60
C GLU A 18 -4.67 25.39 13.20
N THR A 19 -3.62 25.09 12.45
CA THR A 19 -2.41 24.42 12.95
C THR A 19 -1.21 25.26 12.56
N THR A 20 -0.35 25.58 13.52
CA THR A 20 0.88 26.36 13.31
C THR A 20 2.02 25.52 12.77
N PHE A 21 3.09 26.15 12.27
CA PHE A 21 4.30 25.41 11.88
C PHE A 21 5.01 24.74 13.07
N THR A 22 4.90 25.30 14.28
CA THR A 22 5.40 24.67 15.51
C THR A 22 4.70 23.35 15.76
N GLU A 23 3.36 23.36 15.87
CA GLU A 23 2.55 22.15 16.09
C GLU A 23 2.75 21.13 14.97
N MET A 24 2.81 21.60 13.72
CA MET A 24 3.10 20.75 12.56
C MET A 24 4.46 20.04 12.68
N THR A 25 5.49 20.76 13.13
CA THR A 25 6.83 20.20 13.31
C THR A 25 6.85 19.20 14.47
N GLU A 26 6.26 19.54 15.61
CA GLU A 26 6.24 18.68 16.80
C GLU A 26 5.55 17.35 16.52
N LYS A 27 4.34 17.39 15.96
CA LYS A 27 3.58 16.17 15.62
C LYS A 27 4.30 15.31 14.59
N SER A 28 4.84 15.92 13.53
CA SER A 28 5.57 15.17 12.48
C SER A 28 6.90 14.58 12.96
N VAL A 29 7.63 15.26 13.85
CA VAL A 29 8.87 14.74 14.44
C VAL A 29 8.58 13.58 15.40
N LYS A 30 7.57 13.71 16.27
CA LYS A 30 7.16 12.61 17.16
C LYS A 30 6.77 11.36 16.36
N CYS A 31 5.96 11.51 15.30
CA CYS A 31 5.62 10.40 14.40
C CYS A 31 6.87 9.79 13.73
N ALA A 32 7.83 10.60 13.29
CA ALA A 32 9.08 10.11 12.70
C ALA A 32 9.93 9.28 13.68
N LEU A 33 9.95 9.67 14.96
CA LEU A 33 10.62 8.90 16.02
C LEU A 33 9.92 7.55 16.22
N TRP A 34 8.58 7.56 16.31
CA TRP A 34 7.80 6.33 16.38
C TRP A 34 8.05 5.41 15.18
N LEU A 35 8.06 5.91 13.94
CA LEU A 35 8.38 5.10 12.75
C LEU A 35 9.75 4.41 12.86
N ARG A 36 10.75 5.09 13.45
CA ARG A 36 12.07 4.50 13.70
C ARG A 36 12.03 3.40 14.75
N GLU A 37 11.25 3.56 15.81
CA GLU A 37 11.02 2.52 16.82
C GLU A 37 10.38 1.27 16.19
N GLN A 38 9.51 1.47 15.20
CA GLN A 38 8.90 0.41 14.39
C GLN A 38 9.84 -0.17 13.30
N ALA A 39 11.14 0.14 13.40
CA ALA A 39 12.21 -0.32 12.52
C ALA A 39 12.06 0.07 11.04
N VAL A 40 11.31 1.14 10.73
CA VAL A 40 11.26 1.69 9.37
C VAL A 40 12.63 2.23 8.97
N GLN A 41 13.10 1.83 7.79
CA GLN A 41 14.38 2.25 7.22
C GLN A 41 14.20 3.19 6.01
N PRO A 42 15.22 3.99 5.68
CA PRO A 42 15.23 4.73 4.43
C PRO A 42 15.02 3.79 3.22
N GLY A 43 14.08 4.16 2.35
CA GLY A 43 13.67 3.35 1.19
C GLY A 43 12.52 2.38 1.45
N ASP A 44 12.10 2.17 2.69
CA ASP A 44 10.88 1.41 2.98
C ASP A 44 9.65 2.13 2.40
N ILE A 45 8.70 1.36 1.86
CA ILE A 45 7.44 1.90 1.37
C ILE A 45 6.41 1.84 2.50
N ILE A 46 5.79 2.98 2.81
CA ILE A 46 4.71 3.08 3.78
C ILE A 46 3.44 3.52 3.06
N GLY A 47 2.38 2.71 3.19
CA GLY A 47 1.03 3.07 2.79
C GLY A 47 0.45 4.07 3.79
N ILE A 48 -0.07 5.19 3.30
CA ILE A 48 -0.74 6.19 4.13
C ILE A 48 -2.21 6.19 3.76
N CYS A 49 -3.07 5.72 4.66
CA CYS A 49 -4.52 5.68 4.46
C CYS A 49 -5.19 6.66 5.41
N THR A 50 -5.60 7.83 4.93
CA THR A 50 -6.22 8.86 5.78
C THR A 50 -7.47 9.41 5.13
N HIS A 51 -8.42 9.86 5.95
CA HIS A 51 -9.44 10.80 5.48
C HIS A 51 -8.81 12.19 5.32
N ASN A 52 -9.53 13.14 4.74
CA ASN A 52 -9.10 14.54 4.69
C ASN A 52 -9.23 15.18 6.08
N HIS A 53 -8.31 14.81 6.98
CA HIS A 53 -8.21 15.30 8.34
C HIS A 53 -7.06 16.32 8.46
N LEU A 54 -7.12 17.20 9.46
CA LEU A 54 -6.02 18.13 9.75
C LEU A 54 -4.71 17.38 9.99
N GLU A 55 -4.74 16.15 10.47
CA GLU A 55 -3.52 15.42 10.85
C GLU A 55 -2.96 14.54 9.73
N SER A 56 -3.56 14.59 8.54
CA SER A 56 -3.12 13.81 7.36
C SER A 56 -1.70 14.15 6.91
N TYR A 57 -1.21 15.37 7.21
CA TYR A 57 0.17 15.77 6.89
C TYR A 57 1.21 15.03 7.73
N ILE A 58 0.84 14.56 8.93
CA ILE A 58 1.77 14.01 9.91
C ILE A 58 2.53 12.80 9.35
N PRO A 59 1.86 11.71 8.92
CA PRO A 59 2.55 10.53 8.41
C PRO A 59 3.36 10.83 7.14
N LEU A 60 2.91 11.79 6.32
CA LEU A 60 3.61 12.21 5.12
C LEU A 60 4.95 12.88 5.45
N LEU A 61 4.94 13.86 6.36
CA LEU A 61 6.16 14.53 6.79
C LEU A 61 7.09 13.60 7.56
N ALA A 62 6.54 12.73 8.39
CA ALA A 62 7.31 11.74 9.14
C ALA A 62 8.06 10.78 8.20
N ALA A 63 7.39 10.27 7.16
CA ALA A 63 8.02 9.44 6.14
C ALA A 63 9.18 10.18 5.44
N LEU A 64 8.98 11.46 5.10
CA LEU A 64 10.03 12.30 4.51
C LEU A 64 11.24 12.46 5.44
N TYR A 65 11.03 12.65 6.74
CA TYR A 65 12.12 12.80 7.72
C TYR A 65 12.92 11.50 7.91
N VAL A 66 12.25 10.34 7.88
CA VAL A 66 12.89 9.03 8.01
C VAL A 66 13.55 8.58 6.69
N GLY A 67 13.18 9.19 5.56
CA GLY A 67 13.64 8.80 4.23
C GLY A 67 12.87 7.60 3.65
N ALA A 68 11.68 7.33 4.18
CA ALA A 68 10.75 6.33 3.65
C ALA A 68 10.00 6.87 2.42
N ILE A 69 9.50 5.97 1.57
CA ILE A 69 8.71 6.29 0.40
C ILE A 69 7.23 6.26 0.81
N SER A 70 6.60 7.43 0.84
CA SER A 70 5.16 7.56 1.09
C SER A 70 4.34 7.10 -0.12
N ASN A 71 3.37 6.22 0.11
CA ASN A 71 2.39 5.77 -0.89
C ASN A 71 0.97 6.10 -0.40
N PRO A 72 0.43 7.30 -0.71
CA PRO A 72 -0.89 7.70 -0.23
C PRO A 72 -1.98 6.91 -0.94
N TRP A 73 -2.87 6.32 -0.16
CA TRP A 73 -3.99 5.49 -0.60
C TRP A 73 -5.31 6.15 -0.24
N ASP A 74 -6.34 5.85 -1.02
CA ASP A 74 -7.70 6.15 -0.63
C ASP A 74 -8.04 5.38 0.66
N ASN A 75 -8.74 6.04 1.59
CA ASN A 75 -9.17 5.44 2.85
C ASN A 75 -10.22 4.34 2.66
N GLU A 76 -10.88 4.28 1.50
CA GLU A 76 -11.82 3.22 1.15
C GLU A 76 -11.12 1.94 0.62
N LEU A 77 -9.79 1.98 0.38
CA LEU A 77 -9.04 0.79 -0.01
C LEU A 77 -8.88 -0.17 1.17
N SER A 78 -9.19 -1.44 0.93
CA SER A 78 -9.00 -2.49 1.93
C SER A 78 -7.55 -2.47 2.46
N PRO A 79 -7.34 -2.39 3.79
CA PRO A 79 -6.01 -2.35 4.39
C PRO A 79 -5.21 -3.63 4.14
N ASN A 80 -5.85 -4.68 3.64
CA ASN A 80 -5.29 -6.00 3.34
C ASN A 80 -4.43 -6.02 2.06
N CYS A 81 -3.96 -4.90 1.53
CA CYS A 81 -3.16 -4.91 0.29
C CYS A 81 -1.69 -4.52 0.50
N SER A 82 -1.30 -4.17 1.74
CA SER A 82 0.04 -3.67 2.03
C SER A 82 0.56 -4.15 3.39
N ARG A 83 1.86 -4.43 3.41
CA ARG A 83 2.58 -4.89 4.61
C ARG A 83 2.67 -3.83 5.71
N ARG A 84 2.65 -2.55 5.35
CA ARG A 84 2.82 -1.41 6.27
C ARG A 84 1.89 -0.27 5.88
N VAL A 85 0.69 -0.28 6.43
CA VAL A 85 -0.29 0.82 6.28
C VAL A 85 -0.41 1.56 7.61
N ILE A 86 -0.23 2.87 7.59
CA ILE A 86 -0.41 3.74 8.76
C ILE A 86 -1.62 4.65 8.60
N THR A 87 -2.34 4.87 9.70
CA THR A 87 -3.27 5.99 9.85
C THR A 87 -2.80 6.89 10.98
N PRO A 88 -3.03 8.20 10.91
CA PRO A 88 -3.10 9.05 12.09
C PRO A 88 -4.09 8.41 13.06
N ASP A 89 -3.72 8.39 14.33
CA ASP A 89 -4.72 8.17 15.36
C ASP A 89 -5.52 9.46 15.49
N TYR A 90 -6.84 9.37 15.36
CA TYR A 90 -7.73 10.52 15.46
C TYR A 90 -8.36 10.63 16.85
N GLU A 91 -8.07 9.69 17.75
CA GLU A 91 -8.49 9.78 19.14
C GLU A 91 -7.48 10.64 19.92
N ASP A 92 -7.99 11.57 20.73
CA ASP A 92 -7.26 12.63 21.45
C ASP A 92 -6.26 12.12 22.54
N ASP A 93 -5.77 10.88 22.44
CA ASP A 93 -4.67 10.38 23.27
C ASP A 93 -3.33 10.79 22.65
N ASP A 94 -2.72 11.83 23.22
CA ASP A 94 -1.45 12.46 22.82
C ASP A 94 -0.24 11.50 22.68
N ASP A 95 -0.38 10.25 23.13
CA ASP A 95 0.68 9.25 23.21
C ASP A 95 0.87 8.45 21.91
N GLU A 96 -0.16 8.27 21.08
CA GLU A 96 -0.08 7.43 19.88
C GLU A 96 -0.49 8.20 18.62
N ILE A 97 0.50 8.77 17.92
CA ILE A 97 0.24 9.68 16.79
C ILE A 97 -0.16 8.95 15.50
N CYS A 98 0.31 7.73 15.32
CA CYS A 98 -0.02 6.88 14.18
C CYS A 98 -0.08 5.42 14.64
N LYS A 99 -0.96 4.66 14.00
CA LYS A 99 -1.09 3.21 14.21
C LYS A 99 -0.90 2.47 12.90
N PHE A 100 -0.27 1.30 12.95
CA PHE A 100 -0.33 0.37 11.81
C PHE A 100 -1.71 -0.30 11.79
N ILE A 101 -2.37 -0.40 10.63
CA ILE A 101 -3.66 -1.10 10.46
C ILE A 101 -3.49 -2.64 10.50
N GLY A 102 -2.44 -3.13 11.15
CA GLY A 102 -2.04 -4.52 11.15
C GLY A 102 -0.98 -4.83 10.08
N GLU A 103 -0.08 -5.75 10.41
CA GLU A 103 0.81 -6.35 9.42
C GLU A 103 0.02 -7.36 8.59
N TYR A 104 -0.35 -6.98 7.37
CA TYR A 104 -0.99 -7.90 6.45
C TYR A 104 -0.02 -8.31 5.34
N GLU A 105 0.25 -9.62 5.24
CA GLU A 105 1.03 -10.19 4.14
C GLU A 105 0.08 -10.90 3.18
N ALA A 106 -0.21 -10.24 2.06
CA ALA A 106 -1.12 -10.76 1.07
C ALA A 106 -0.59 -12.06 0.46
N THR A 107 -1.43 -13.09 0.43
CA THR A 107 -1.19 -14.34 -0.28
C THR A 107 -1.75 -14.29 -1.70
N GLU A 108 -1.35 -15.24 -2.54
CA GLU A 108 -1.84 -15.29 -3.93
C GLU A 108 -3.34 -15.60 -4.01
N LEU A 109 -3.88 -16.27 -2.99
CA LEU A 109 -5.30 -16.53 -2.84
C LEU A 109 -6.06 -15.26 -2.48
N ASP A 110 -5.55 -14.45 -1.54
CA ASP A 110 -6.20 -13.20 -1.14
C ASP A 110 -6.43 -12.27 -2.35
N ILE A 111 -5.41 -12.15 -3.21
CA ILE A 111 -5.51 -11.34 -4.44
C ILE A 111 -6.48 -11.97 -5.44
N THR A 112 -6.47 -13.29 -5.58
CA THR A 112 -7.39 -13.99 -6.49
C THR A 112 -8.83 -13.79 -6.05
N ASP A 113 -9.13 -14.06 -4.78
CA ASP A 113 -10.47 -13.94 -4.19
C ASP A 113 -10.99 -12.50 -4.26
N LEU A 114 -10.14 -11.52 -3.94
CA LEU A 114 -10.49 -10.10 -4.05
C LEU A 114 -10.92 -9.73 -5.47
N VAL A 115 -10.17 -10.17 -6.49
CA VAL A 115 -10.52 -9.91 -7.88
C VAL A 115 -11.78 -10.67 -8.29
N GLU A 116 -11.97 -11.91 -7.86
CA GLU A 116 -13.16 -12.69 -8.20
C GLU A 116 -14.46 -12.08 -7.66
N GLN A 117 -14.41 -11.51 -6.45
CA GLN A 117 -15.54 -10.88 -5.77
C GLN A 117 -15.90 -9.52 -6.35
N ASN A 118 -14.91 -8.75 -6.82
CA ASN A 118 -15.10 -7.35 -7.24
C ASN A 118 -15.08 -7.15 -8.76
N MET A 119 -14.58 -8.11 -9.54
CA MET A 119 -14.41 -7.95 -10.99
C MET A 119 -15.23 -8.97 -11.79
N PRO A 120 -15.76 -8.57 -12.96
CA PRO A 120 -16.47 -9.49 -13.84
C PRO A 120 -15.52 -10.59 -14.36
N TRP A 121 -16.08 -11.73 -14.76
CA TRP A 121 -15.32 -12.94 -15.11
C TRP A 121 -14.18 -12.72 -16.11
N TYR A 122 -14.32 -11.80 -17.05
CA TYR A 122 -13.33 -11.51 -18.09
C TYR A 122 -12.15 -10.66 -17.61
N CYS A 123 -12.24 -10.05 -16.42
CA CYS A 123 -11.18 -9.29 -15.77
C CYS A 123 -10.43 -10.09 -14.69
N ARG A 124 -10.80 -11.36 -14.48
CA ARG A 124 -10.19 -12.21 -13.45
C ARG A 124 -8.78 -12.66 -13.82
N LEU A 125 -7.98 -12.99 -12.81
CA LEU A 125 -6.57 -13.39 -12.95
C LEU A 125 -6.45 -14.89 -13.28
N HIS A 126 -6.93 -15.27 -14.47
CA HIS A 126 -6.98 -16.67 -14.94
C HIS A 126 -5.62 -17.39 -14.98
N ALA A 127 -4.53 -16.62 -15.08
CA ALA A 127 -3.17 -17.16 -15.08
C ALA A 127 -2.57 -17.32 -13.67
N GLY A 128 -3.35 -17.03 -12.62
CA GLY A 128 -2.92 -17.01 -11.24
C GLY A 128 -2.13 -15.74 -10.86
N VAL A 129 -1.72 -15.70 -9.60
CA VAL A 129 -0.89 -14.65 -9.00
C VAL A 129 0.38 -15.30 -8.47
N LYS A 130 1.51 -14.60 -8.60
CA LYS A 130 2.79 -14.97 -7.99
C LYS A 130 3.50 -13.72 -7.53
N PHE A 131 3.96 -13.70 -6.27
CA PHE A 131 4.76 -12.61 -5.75
C PHE A 131 6.23 -12.75 -6.16
N MET A 132 6.86 -11.62 -6.44
CA MET A 132 8.28 -11.55 -6.80
C MET A 132 8.91 -10.36 -6.10
N GLN A 133 10.13 -10.54 -5.60
CA GLN A 133 10.91 -9.47 -4.97
C GLN A 133 11.20 -8.32 -5.94
N ARG A 134 11.48 -8.64 -7.21
CA ARG A 134 11.75 -7.63 -8.24
C ARG A 134 11.37 -8.13 -9.62
N LEU A 135 10.77 -7.27 -10.43
CA LEU A 135 10.57 -7.54 -11.85
C LEU A 135 11.91 -7.51 -12.62
N PRO A 136 12.18 -8.48 -13.50
CA PRO A 136 13.38 -8.49 -14.31
C PRO A 136 13.38 -7.29 -15.26
N ARG A 137 14.51 -6.58 -15.33
CA ARG A 137 14.68 -5.36 -16.12
C ARG A 137 15.90 -5.47 -17.03
N THR A 138 15.78 -4.90 -18.23
CA THR A 138 16.88 -4.72 -19.18
C THR A 138 17.88 -3.67 -18.69
N ALA A 139 19.05 -3.59 -19.32
CA ALA A 139 20.05 -2.54 -19.04
C ALA A 139 19.50 -1.11 -19.13
N THR A 140 18.43 -0.88 -19.91
CA THR A 140 17.74 0.42 -20.04
C THR A 140 16.63 0.65 -18.99
N GLY A 141 16.47 -0.25 -18.02
CA GLY A 141 15.45 -0.16 -16.98
C GLY A 141 14.05 -0.63 -17.38
N LYS A 142 13.80 -0.93 -18.66
CA LYS A 142 12.52 -1.50 -19.14
C LYS A 142 12.34 -2.94 -18.65
N ILE A 143 11.11 -3.41 -18.48
CA ILE A 143 10.81 -4.81 -18.12
C ILE A 143 11.37 -5.78 -19.17
N ALA A 144 12.17 -6.74 -18.73
CA ALA A 144 12.75 -7.78 -19.58
C ALA A 144 11.71 -8.88 -19.85
N LYS A 145 10.82 -8.64 -20.81
CA LYS A 145 9.69 -9.55 -21.13
C LYS A 145 10.10 -11.00 -21.40
N LYS A 146 11.26 -11.23 -22.05
CA LYS A 146 11.75 -12.58 -22.37
C LYS A 146 12.06 -13.38 -21.10
N GLU A 147 12.75 -12.74 -20.16
CA GLU A 147 13.11 -13.32 -18.87
C GLU A 147 11.86 -13.52 -18.00
N LEU A 148 10.99 -12.51 -17.92
CA LEU A 148 9.72 -12.61 -17.18
C LEU A 148 8.86 -13.77 -17.68
N LYS A 149 8.81 -13.99 -19.00
CA LYS A 149 8.10 -15.14 -19.59
C LYS A 149 8.72 -16.47 -19.20
N GLN A 150 10.05 -16.55 -19.07
CA GLN A 150 10.71 -17.77 -18.63
C GLN A 150 10.44 -18.04 -17.15
N ILE A 151 10.49 -17.00 -16.31
CA ILE A 151 10.14 -17.08 -14.89
C ILE A 151 8.70 -17.58 -14.73
N ALA A 152 7.73 -17.01 -15.46
CA ALA A 152 6.33 -17.44 -15.42
C ALA A 152 6.15 -18.91 -15.84
N LYS A 153 6.87 -19.37 -16.87
CA LYS A 153 6.86 -20.78 -17.29
C LYS A 153 7.41 -21.71 -16.21
N ASN A 154 8.46 -21.30 -15.51
CA ASN A 154 9.06 -22.09 -14.44
C ASN A 154 8.08 -22.24 -13.26
N TYR A 155 7.40 -21.15 -12.85
CA TYR A 155 6.33 -21.24 -11.85
C TYR A 155 5.22 -22.19 -12.28
N ALA A 156 4.72 -22.06 -13.51
CA ALA A 156 3.67 -22.96 -14.02
C ALA A 156 4.11 -24.44 -14.11
N ALA A 157 5.40 -24.70 -14.31
CA ALA A 157 5.95 -26.07 -14.31
C ALA A 157 6.08 -26.63 -12.89
N ASN A 158 6.46 -25.80 -11.92
CA ASN A 158 6.59 -26.19 -10.51
C ASN A 158 5.22 -26.38 -9.85
N ASP A 159 4.26 -25.50 -10.13
CA ASP A 159 2.90 -25.61 -9.58
C ASP A 159 2.11 -26.79 -10.17
N ARG A 160 2.48 -27.30 -11.36
CA ARG A 160 1.88 -28.53 -11.94
C ARG A 160 2.11 -29.78 -11.08
N ILE A 161 3.02 -29.74 -10.11
CA ILE A 161 3.24 -30.80 -9.13
C ILE A 161 2.19 -30.71 -7.99
N GLU A 162 1.60 -29.54 -7.72
CA GLU A 162 0.57 -29.32 -6.68
C GLU A 162 -0.87 -29.14 -7.22
N ILE A 163 -1.04 -28.63 -8.44
CA ILE A 163 -2.34 -28.23 -9.03
C ILE A 163 -3.23 -29.40 -9.47
N THR A 164 -2.73 -30.65 -9.55
CA THR A 164 -3.57 -31.81 -9.95
C THR A 164 -4.75 -32.09 -9.01
N SER A 165 -4.92 -31.35 -7.91
CA SER A 165 -6.04 -31.48 -6.97
C SER A 165 -7.12 -30.39 -7.02
N ARG A 166 -6.95 -29.24 -7.71
CA ARG A 166 -7.89 -28.08 -7.57
C ARG A 166 -8.19 -27.24 -8.83
N LEU A 167 -8.09 -27.79 -10.03
CA LEU A 167 -8.68 -27.12 -11.20
C LEU A 167 -10.19 -27.38 -11.25
N LEU A 168 -11.00 -26.41 -10.83
CA LEU A 168 -12.40 -26.37 -11.27
C LEU A 168 -12.40 -26.10 -12.80
N PRO A 169 -13.10 -26.93 -13.58
CA PRO A 169 -13.10 -26.80 -15.03
C PRO A 169 -13.71 -25.47 -15.46
N TYR A 170 -13.03 -24.82 -16.40
CA TYR A 170 -13.49 -23.64 -17.13
C TYR A 170 -14.93 -23.86 -17.66
N PRO A 171 -15.93 -23.05 -17.28
CA PRO A 171 -17.27 -23.20 -17.82
C PRO A 171 -17.28 -22.78 -19.30
N LYS A 172 -17.31 -23.77 -20.20
CA LYS A 172 -17.49 -23.58 -21.64
C LYS A 172 -18.91 -23.08 -21.94
N HIS A 173 -19.17 -21.78 -21.79
CA HIS A 173 -20.44 -21.22 -22.27
C HIS A 173 -20.24 -20.27 -23.45
N ARG A 174 -20.82 -20.72 -24.58
CA ARG A 174 -21.27 -19.97 -25.77
C ARG A 174 -20.26 -19.60 -26.87
N LEU A 175 -19.83 -20.60 -27.64
CA LEU A 175 -19.75 -20.48 -29.10
C LEU A 175 -21.14 -20.82 -29.66
N ARG A 176 -22.05 -19.85 -29.80
CA ARG A 176 -23.20 -19.97 -30.72
C ARG A 176 -23.61 -18.59 -31.25
N HIS A 177 -23.74 -18.56 -32.58
CA HIS A 177 -24.31 -17.52 -33.46
C HIS A 177 -23.34 -16.44 -33.94
N LEU A 178 -22.55 -16.80 -34.96
CA LEU A 178 -22.66 -16.25 -36.33
C LEU A 178 -22.43 -17.40 -37.33
#